data_AF-A0A431U959-F1
#
_entry.id   AF-A0A431U959-F1
#
_cell.length_a   1.000
_cell.length_b   1.000
_cell.length_c   1.000
_cell.angle_alpha   90.00
_cell.angle_beta   90.00
_cell.angle_gamma   90.00
#
_symmetry.space_group_name_H-M   'P 1'
#
loop_
_entity.id
_entity.type
_entity.pdbx_description
1 polymer ?
#
loop_
_entity_poly.entity_id
_entity_poly.type
_entity_poly.pdbx_seq_one_letter_code
_entity_poly.pdbx_strand_id
1 'polypeptide(L)'
;MLRAPTTRTQLPDVAVTARPVSVQPGLAAELPAVLPLAAPGALATEPPARPAAADAPASRSGPGWPRGVALHGEVWTSEFMPLNGAIQFGPPRLYAIISASADPVGRQTSWALGAGVGTTGRAWGRFTPRLEVLQWVVDTDQERAPGWLTQLRPSVGWQLREGRRWQLVGAPTLNLAVARPEPGRWSLGQNQWLWLDADRDQPRLRLWPGVQVGLRF
;
A
#
# COMPACT_ATOMS: atom_id res chain seq x y z
N MET A 1 52.49 13.42 -36.95
CA MET A 1 51.20 12.72 -36.74
C MET A 1 51.48 11.36 -36.11
N LEU A 2 51.32 11.22 -34.81
CA LEU A 2 51.50 9.94 -34.08
C LEU A 2 50.12 9.30 -33.87
N ARG A 3 49.92 8.08 -34.38
CA ARG A 3 48.74 7.25 -34.11
C ARG A 3 49.00 6.42 -32.84
N ALA A 4 48.08 6.49 -31.87
CA ALA A 4 48.08 5.66 -30.68
C ALA A 4 47.54 4.24 -30.99
N PRO A 5 48.03 3.19 -30.31
CA PRO A 5 47.56 1.82 -30.53
C PRO A 5 46.25 1.53 -29.78
N THR A 6 45.27 1.02 -30.51
CA THR A 6 43.97 0.57 -29.98
C THR A 6 44.13 -0.80 -29.32
N THR A 7 44.06 -0.86 -28.00
CA THR A 7 44.06 -2.14 -27.26
C THR A 7 42.61 -2.62 -27.15
N ARG A 8 42.29 -3.73 -27.82
CA ARG A 8 40.95 -4.34 -27.85
C ARG A 8 40.87 -5.36 -26.71
N THR A 9 40.26 -5.00 -25.59
CA THR A 9 40.02 -5.92 -24.47
C THR A 9 38.96 -6.94 -24.86
N GLN A 10 39.36 -8.21 -24.92
CA GLN A 10 38.48 -9.34 -25.18
C GLN A 10 37.77 -9.72 -23.87
N LEU A 11 36.44 -9.67 -23.85
CA LEU A 11 35.63 -10.12 -22.72
C LEU A 11 35.63 -11.66 -22.65
N PRO A 12 35.72 -12.27 -21.44
CA PRO A 12 35.61 -13.71 -21.30
C PRO A 12 34.16 -14.18 -21.52
N ASP A 13 34.01 -15.24 -22.31
CA ASP A 13 32.76 -16.00 -22.43
C ASP A 13 32.42 -16.64 -21.09
N VAL A 14 31.41 -16.11 -20.40
CA VAL A 14 30.87 -16.73 -19.19
C VAL A 14 29.71 -17.64 -19.59
N ALA A 15 30.01 -18.94 -19.69
CA ALA A 15 29.01 -19.98 -19.85
C ALA A 15 28.09 -20.03 -18.62
N VAL A 16 26.85 -19.56 -18.75
CA VAL A 16 25.82 -19.67 -17.71
C VAL A 16 25.32 -21.12 -17.68
N THR A 17 25.85 -21.93 -16.75
CA THR A 17 25.28 -23.24 -16.46
C THR A 17 24.11 -23.07 -15.49
N ALA A 18 22.89 -22.94 -16.02
CA ALA A 18 21.67 -22.99 -15.22
C ALA A 18 21.49 -24.40 -14.67
N ARG A 19 21.69 -24.60 -13.36
CA ARG A 19 21.29 -25.85 -12.69
C ARG A 19 19.79 -25.77 -12.36
N PRO A 20 18.96 -26.70 -12.87
CA PRO A 20 17.56 -26.76 -12.45
C PRO A 20 17.50 -27.23 -10.99
N VAL A 21 16.79 -26.47 -10.16
CA VAL A 21 16.41 -26.87 -8.80
C VAL A 21 15.22 -27.81 -8.92
N SER A 22 15.44 -29.11 -8.72
CA SER A 22 14.37 -30.09 -8.57
C SER A 22 13.75 -29.96 -7.19
N VAL A 23 12.49 -29.50 -7.14
CA VAL A 23 11.67 -29.54 -5.92
C VAL A 23 11.13 -30.97 -5.78
N GLN A 24 11.52 -31.67 -4.72
CA GLN A 24 10.92 -32.95 -4.34
C GLN A 24 9.53 -32.71 -3.74
N PRO A 25 8.45 -33.31 -4.25
CA PRO A 25 7.17 -33.34 -3.57
C PRO A 25 7.21 -34.46 -2.53
N GLY A 26 7.36 -34.08 -1.26
CA GLY A 26 7.38 -35.00 -0.13
C GLY A 26 6.21 -34.78 0.82
N LEU A 27 5.41 -35.85 0.98
CA LEU A 27 4.44 -36.13 2.04
C LEU A 27 3.04 -35.54 1.88
N ALA A 28 2.25 -36.26 1.08
CA ALA A 28 0.82 -36.41 1.30
C ALA A 28 0.59 -37.13 2.64
N ALA A 29 0.03 -36.41 3.62
CA ALA A 29 -0.51 -37.03 4.82
C ALA A 29 -1.89 -37.62 4.49
N GLU A 30 -2.02 -38.91 4.74
CA GLU A 30 -3.24 -39.72 4.56
C GLU A 30 -4.41 -39.13 5.38
N LEU A 31 -5.54 -38.90 4.70
CA LEU A 31 -6.83 -38.68 5.35
C LEU A 31 -7.49 -40.05 5.56
N PRO A 32 -7.91 -40.43 6.78
CA PRO A 32 -8.67 -41.65 6.97
C PRO A 32 -10.11 -41.50 6.44
N ALA A 33 -10.58 -42.58 5.83
CA ALA A 33 -11.85 -42.70 5.14
C ALA A 33 -13.09 -42.69 6.06
N VAL A 34 -14.11 -41.99 5.57
CA VAL A 34 -15.58 -42.18 5.64
C VAL A 34 -16.14 -43.15 6.70
N LEU A 35 -17.14 -42.66 7.45
CA LEU A 35 -18.29 -43.45 7.90
C LEU A 35 -19.61 -42.75 7.47
N PRO A 36 -20.66 -43.50 7.08
CA PRO A 36 -21.81 -42.96 6.37
C PRO A 36 -23.05 -42.69 7.25
N LEU A 37 -23.89 -41.79 6.71
CA LEU A 37 -25.36 -41.72 6.73
C LEU A 37 -26.13 -41.66 8.07
N ALA A 38 -26.75 -40.50 8.32
CA ALA A 38 -28.12 -40.40 8.84
C ALA A 38 -28.75 -39.04 8.47
N ALA A 39 -29.73 -39.05 7.56
CA ALA A 39 -30.89 -38.17 7.63
C ALA A 39 -31.99 -38.99 8.33
N PRO A 40 -32.91 -38.43 9.16
CA PRO A 40 -33.69 -37.23 8.84
C PRO A 40 -34.01 -36.32 10.05
N GLY A 41 -34.51 -35.11 9.80
CA GLY A 41 -35.09 -34.27 10.85
C GLY A 41 -35.30 -32.83 10.42
N ALA A 42 -36.40 -32.58 9.71
CA ALA A 42 -36.91 -31.23 9.52
C ALA A 42 -37.33 -30.66 10.88
N LEU A 43 -36.51 -29.78 11.44
CA LEU A 43 -36.90 -28.85 12.50
C LEU A 43 -36.71 -27.44 11.95
N ALA A 44 -37.84 -26.78 11.76
CA ALA A 44 -37.92 -25.39 11.38
C ALA A 44 -37.16 -24.52 12.38
N THR A 45 -36.04 -23.95 11.96
CA THR A 45 -35.46 -22.77 12.58
C THR A 45 -35.52 -21.65 11.57
N GLU A 46 -36.28 -20.61 11.92
CA GLU A 46 -36.31 -19.33 11.22
C GLU A 46 -34.91 -18.91 10.75
N PRO A 47 -34.77 -18.40 9.51
CA PRO A 47 -33.53 -17.77 9.11
C PRO A 47 -33.25 -16.59 10.06
N PRO A 48 -32.05 -16.48 10.67
CA PRO A 48 -31.76 -15.34 11.51
C PRO A 48 -31.94 -14.07 10.69
N ALA A 49 -32.75 -13.15 11.23
CA ALA A 49 -33.05 -11.87 10.62
C ALA A 49 -31.76 -11.24 10.09
N ARG A 50 -31.75 -11.02 8.77
CA ARG A 50 -30.69 -10.31 8.05
C ARG A 50 -30.42 -9.03 8.85
N PRO A 51 -29.23 -8.83 9.46
CA PRO A 51 -28.96 -7.56 10.11
C PRO A 51 -29.13 -6.50 9.04
N ALA A 52 -30.07 -5.58 9.31
CA ALA A 52 -30.34 -4.40 8.50
C ALA A 52 -28.99 -3.86 8.03
N ALA A 53 -28.88 -3.60 6.73
CA ALA A 53 -27.69 -2.99 6.17
C ALA A 53 -27.33 -1.81 7.07
N ALA A 54 -26.27 -1.97 7.87
CA ALA A 54 -25.63 -0.88 8.55
C ALA A 54 -25.07 -0.04 7.41
N ASP A 55 -25.90 0.90 6.96
CA ASP A 55 -25.54 1.90 5.99
C ASP A 55 -24.20 2.45 6.44
N ALA A 56 -23.26 2.50 5.48
CA ALA A 56 -21.99 3.17 5.68
C ALA A 56 -22.25 4.50 6.41
N PRO A 57 -21.46 4.83 7.45
CA PRO A 57 -21.75 5.98 8.31
C PRO A 57 -22.06 7.18 7.43
N ALA A 58 -23.28 7.71 7.58
CA ALA A 58 -23.89 8.68 6.67
C ALA A 58 -22.91 9.81 6.33
N SER A 59 -22.23 9.69 5.18
CA SER A 59 -21.39 10.73 4.63
C SER A 59 -22.33 11.83 4.16
N ARG A 60 -22.55 12.85 5.01
CA ARG A 60 -23.26 14.04 4.58
C ARG A 60 -22.43 14.67 3.47
N SER A 61 -22.99 14.68 2.26
CA SER A 61 -22.54 15.55 1.18
C SER A 61 -22.45 16.97 1.75
N GLY A 62 -21.27 17.57 1.74
CA GLY A 62 -21.10 18.97 2.16
C GLY A 62 -22.00 19.89 1.33
N PRO A 63 -22.33 21.10 1.83
CA PRO A 63 -23.12 22.04 1.07
C PRO A 63 -22.44 22.33 -0.29
N GLY A 64 -23.14 22.04 -1.39
CA GLY A 64 -22.65 22.25 -2.76
C GLY A 64 -22.16 21.00 -3.52
N TRP A 65 -22.08 19.83 -2.88
CA TRP A 65 -21.66 18.59 -3.57
C TRP A 65 -22.85 17.78 -4.10
N PRO A 66 -22.69 17.06 -5.23
CA PRO A 66 -23.72 16.16 -5.72
C PRO A 66 -24.10 15.15 -4.64
N ARG A 67 -25.41 14.85 -4.52
CA ARG A 67 -25.89 13.81 -3.61
C ARG A 67 -25.16 12.50 -3.91
N GLY A 68 -24.60 11.87 -2.88
CA GLY A 68 -23.83 10.63 -3.02
C GLY A 68 -22.32 10.80 -3.15
N VAL A 69 -21.79 12.03 -3.10
CA VAL A 69 -20.34 12.28 -2.97
C VAL A 69 -19.98 12.49 -1.50
N ALA A 70 -19.10 11.64 -1.00
CA ALA A 70 -18.48 11.75 0.31
C ALA A 70 -17.20 12.57 0.22
N LEU A 71 -16.90 13.35 1.26
CA LEU A 71 -15.65 14.09 1.42
C LEU A 71 -15.10 13.80 2.82
N HIS A 72 -13.84 13.39 2.90
CA HIS A 72 -13.16 13.08 4.15
C HIS A 72 -11.76 13.65 4.19
N GLY A 73 -11.35 14.09 5.37
CA GLY A 73 -9.95 14.42 5.66
C GLY A 73 -9.28 13.28 6.40
N GLU A 74 -8.01 13.03 6.11
CA GLU A 74 -7.19 12.07 6.84
C GLU A 74 -5.81 12.67 7.08
N VAL A 75 -5.30 12.53 8.31
CA VAL A 75 -3.93 12.90 8.67
C VAL A 75 -3.27 11.70 9.33
N TRP A 76 -2.02 11.41 8.99
CA TRP A 76 -1.32 10.24 9.51
C TRP A 76 0.18 10.45 9.58
N THR A 77 0.83 9.61 10.38
CA THR A 77 2.28 9.45 10.42
C THR A 77 2.67 8.13 9.77
N SER A 78 3.89 8.06 9.23
CA SER A 78 4.43 6.88 8.55
C SER A 78 5.94 6.78 8.76
N GLU A 79 6.50 5.63 8.41
CA GLU A 79 7.94 5.38 8.43
C GLU A 79 8.73 6.15 7.36
N PHE A 80 8.08 6.54 6.26
CA PHE A 80 8.72 7.30 5.17
C PHE A 80 8.67 8.81 5.41
N MET A 81 7.52 9.33 5.84
CA MET A 81 7.36 10.73 6.24
C MET A 81 6.56 10.86 7.54
N PRO A 82 7.01 11.72 8.47
CA PRO A 82 6.39 11.84 9.79
C PRO A 82 5.04 12.53 9.76
N LEU A 83 4.79 13.42 8.80
CA LEU A 83 3.53 14.15 8.67
C LEU A 83 2.95 13.99 7.26
N ASN A 84 1.74 13.45 7.18
CA ASN A 84 1.02 13.22 5.94
C ASN A 84 -0.43 13.67 6.11
N GLY A 85 -1.02 14.16 5.02
CA GLY A 85 -2.43 14.51 4.95
C GLY A 85 -3.04 14.16 3.61
N ALA A 86 -4.32 13.85 3.60
CA ALA A 86 -5.08 13.63 2.38
C ALA A 86 -6.51 14.12 2.47
N ILE A 87 -7.05 14.41 1.30
CA ILE A 87 -8.46 14.61 1.05
C ILE A 87 -8.94 13.45 0.19
N GLN A 88 -10.04 12.84 0.62
CA GLN A 88 -10.67 11.71 -0.05
C GLN A 88 -12.05 12.13 -0.51
N PHE A 89 -12.35 11.94 -1.79
CA PHE A 89 -13.61 12.39 -2.36
C PHE A 89 -14.14 11.42 -3.42
N GLY A 90 -15.46 11.27 -3.47
CA GLY A 90 -16.14 10.40 -4.43
C GLY A 90 -17.26 9.58 -3.79
N PRO A 91 -17.80 8.59 -4.52
CA PRO A 91 -18.78 7.66 -3.99
C PRO A 91 -18.31 6.92 -2.72
N PRO A 92 -19.21 6.49 -1.82
CA PRO A 92 -18.82 5.87 -0.54
C PRO A 92 -17.96 4.61 -0.67
N ARG A 93 -18.10 3.86 -1.77
CA ARG A 93 -17.40 2.59 -2.01
C ARG A 93 -16.12 2.72 -2.82
N LEU A 94 -15.99 3.77 -3.63
CA LEU A 94 -14.84 4.01 -4.52
C LEU A 94 -14.59 5.50 -4.55
N TYR A 95 -13.40 5.93 -4.16
CA TYR A 95 -13.05 7.34 -4.01
C TYR A 95 -11.66 7.63 -4.56
N ALA A 96 -11.45 8.88 -4.93
CA ALA A 96 -10.15 9.44 -5.27
C ALA A 96 -9.49 10.04 -4.02
N ILE A 97 -8.17 10.14 -4.06
CA ILE A 97 -7.34 10.63 -2.97
C ILE A 97 -6.36 11.64 -3.56
N ILE A 98 -6.22 12.80 -2.90
CA ILE A 98 -5.11 13.73 -3.13
C ILE A 98 -4.41 13.90 -1.80
N SER A 99 -3.09 13.82 -1.80
CA SER A 99 -2.29 13.77 -0.59
C SER A 99 -1.03 14.62 -0.68
N ALA A 100 -0.56 15.06 0.48
CA ALA A 100 0.68 15.79 0.64
C ALA A 100 1.35 15.36 1.93
N SER A 101 2.68 15.35 1.92
CA SER A 101 3.50 14.92 3.03
C SER A 101 4.73 15.79 3.16
N ALA A 102 5.22 15.92 4.40
CA ALA A 102 6.40 16.71 4.72
C ALA A 102 7.18 16.08 5.87
N ASP A 103 8.49 16.31 5.89
CA ASP A 103 9.36 16.00 7.01
C ASP A 103 9.86 17.31 7.65
N PRO A 104 9.09 17.92 8.58
CA PRO A 104 9.46 19.19 9.19
C PRO A 104 10.64 19.09 10.17
N VAL A 105 11.01 17.88 10.60
CA VAL A 105 12.06 17.66 11.62
C VAL A 105 13.36 17.14 10.99
N GLY A 106 13.30 16.71 9.72
CA GLY A 106 14.41 16.65 8.79
C GLY A 106 15.31 15.42 8.97
N ARG A 107 15.27 14.51 8.00
CA ARG A 107 16.40 13.61 7.72
C ARG A 107 16.84 13.45 6.28
N GLN A 108 16.05 13.77 5.24
CA GLN A 108 16.53 13.72 3.84
C GLN A 108 15.48 14.14 2.78
N THR A 109 14.19 14.01 3.07
CA THR A 109 13.10 14.22 2.10
C THR A 109 12.26 15.42 2.51
N SER A 110 12.17 16.46 1.69
CA SER A 110 11.53 17.73 2.10
C SER A 110 10.02 17.71 1.96
N TRP A 111 9.50 17.15 0.87
CA TRP A 111 8.06 17.03 0.65
C TRP A 111 7.72 15.90 -0.34
N ALA A 112 6.46 15.46 -0.29
CA ALA A 112 5.90 14.58 -1.30
C ALA A 112 4.46 15.01 -1.63
N LEU A 113 4.10 14.87 -2.90
CA LEU A 113 2.74 15.04 -3.37
C LEU A 113 2.24 13.72 -3.93
N GLY A 114 1.01 13.37 -3.62
CA GLY A 114 0.44 12.10 -4.04
C GLY A 114 -0.99 12.21 -4.52
N ALA A 115 -1.36 11.23 -5.32
CA ALA A 115 -2.73 11.00 -5.76
C ALA A 115 -3.00 9.50 -5.81
N GLY A 116 -4.26 9.12 -5.68
CA GLY A 116 -4.60 7.71 -5.73
C GLY A 116 -6.08 7.44 -5.71
N VAL A 117 -6.39 6.17 -5.50
CA VAL A 117 -7.75 5.66 -5.46
C VAL A 117 -7.89 4.67 -4.32
N GLY A 118 -9.11 4.55 -3.81
CA GLY A 118 -9.39 3.66 -2.71
C GLY A 118 -10.80 3.12 -2.72
N THR A 119 -10.98 2.05 -1.96
CA THR A 119 -12.27 1.40 -1.74
C THR A 119 -12.58 1.31 -0.26
N THR A 120 -13.87 1.42 0.06
CA THR A 120 -14.38 1.23 1.42
C THR A 120 -15.18 -0.06 1.46
N GLY A 121 -14.79 -0.98 2.34
CA GLY A 121 -15.52 -2.21 2.60
C GLY A 121 -16.74 -1.99 3.49
N ARG A 122 -17.48 -3.07 3.74
CA ARG A 122 -18.62 -3.03 4.67
C ARG A 122 -18.12 -2.86 6.11
N ALA A 123 -18.72 -1.93 6.84
CA ALA A 123 -18.42 -1.76 8.25
C ALA A 123 -18.84 -3.00 9.05
N TRP A 124 -18.00 -3.40 10.00
CA TRP A 124 -18.28 -4.44 10.98
C TRP A 124 -18.23 -3.82 12.38
N GLY A 125 -19.41 -3.51 12.91
CA GLY A 125 -19.53 -2.71 14.14
C GLY A 125 -18.89 -1.34 13.94
N ARG A 126 -17.84 -1.05 14.72
CA ARG A 126 -17.11 0.24 14.70
C ARG A 126 -15.88 0.21 13.80
N PHE A 127 -15.65 -0.88 13.08
CA PHE A 127 -14.49 -1.06 12.21
C PHE A 127 -14.91 -0.96 10.75
N THR A 128 -14.15 -0.21 9.95
CA THR A 128 -14.37 -0.05 8.51
C THR A 128 -13.10 -0.43 7.76
N PRO A 129 -13.06 -1.58 7.07
CA PRO A 129 -11.91 -1.97 6.27
C PRO A 129 -11.85 -1.17 4.97
N ARG A 130 -10.64 -0.89 4.49
CA ARG A 130 -10.38 -0.13 3.27
C ARG A 130 -9.15 -0.64 2.55
N LEU A 131 -9.07 -0.39 1.25
CA LEU A 131 -7.92 -0.71 0.43
C LEU A 131 -7.62 0.46 -0.50
N GLU A 132 -6.39 0.96 -0.45
CA GLU A 132 -5.98 2.16 -1.18
C GLU A 132 -4.68 1.91 -1.93
N VAL A 133 -4.54 2.57 -3.08
CA VAL A 133 -3.30 2.64 -3.84
C VAL A 133 -2.98 4.10 -4.07
N LEU A 134 -1.80 4.53 -3.65
CA LEU A 134 -1.32 5.90 -3.73
C LEU A 134 -0.05 5.93 -4.59
N GLN A 135 0.03 6.90 -5.48
CA GLN A 135 1.25 7.23 -6.20
C GLN A 135 1.75 8.57 -5.68
N TRP A 136 3.02 8.60 -5.30
CA TRP A 136 3.70 9.78 -4.79
C TRP A 136 4.82 10.17 -5.74
N VAL A 137 4.97 11.48 -5.90
CA VAL A 137 6.18 12.15 -6.37
C VAL A 137 6.88 12.67 -5.13
N VAL A 138 8.12 12.24 -4.94
CA VAL A 138 8.90 12.49 -3.74
C VAL A 138 10.08 13.38 -4.10
N ASP A 139 10.19 14.52 -3.43
CA ASP A 139 11.34 15.41 -3.57
C ASP A 139 12.31 15.19 -2.41
N THR A 140 13.56 14.95 -2.77
CA THR A 140 14.63 14.65 -1.83
C THR A 140 15.71 15.67 -2.02
N ASP A 141 16.08 16.42 -0.97
CA ASP A 141 17.01 17.56 -1.07
C ASP A 141 18.41 17.18 -1.60
N GLN A 142 18.72 15.88 -1.63
CA GLN A 142 19.98 15.32 -2.10
C GLN A 142 19.94 14.76 -3.53
N GLU A 143 18.78 14.79 -4.19
CA GLU A 143 18.57 14.15 -5.49
C GLU A 143 18.28 15.19 -6.58
N ARG A 144 18.82 14.99 -7.78
CA ARG A 144 18.60 15.94 -8.90
C ARG A 144 17.24 15.74 -9.58
N ALA A 145 16.64 14.57 -9.41
CA ALA A 145 15.34 14.23 -9.98
C ALA A 145 14.43 13.65 -8.90
N PRO A 146 13.13 13.99 -8.92
CA PRO A 146 12.17 13.45 -7.96
C PRO A 146 12.00 11.94 -8.13
N GLY A 147 11.91 11.25 -6.99
CA GLY A 147 11.63 9.82 -6.93
C GLY A 147 10.13 9.54 -7.07
N TRP A 148 9.81 8.31 -7.46
CA TRP A 148 8.43 7.82 -7.50
C TRP A 148 8.23 6.78 -6.40
N LEU A 149 7.13 6.88 -5.66
CA LEU A 149 6.75 5.90 -4.65
C LEU A 149 5.30 5.47 -4.87
N THR A 150 5.09 4.20 -5.18
CA THR A 150 3.77 3.57 -5.20
C THR A 150 3.54 2.88 -3.86
N GLN A 151 2.40 3.13 -3.24
CA GLN A 151 2.07 2.60 -1.92
C GLN A 151 0.71 1.90 -1.96
N LEU A 152 0.71 0.62 -1.59
CA LEU A 152 -0.50 -0.15 -1.32
C LEU A 152 -0.80 -0.05 0.18
N ARG A 153 -2.03 0.33 0.53
CA ARG A 153 -2.46 0.63 1.89
C ARG A 153 -3.79 -0.04 2.23
N PRO A 154 -3.80 -1.33 2.62
CA PRO A 154 -4.91 -1.89 3.36
C PRO A 154 -5.03 -1.22 4.74
N SER A 155 -6.21 -0.75 5.11
CA SER A 155 -6.41 -0.05 6.38
C SER A 155 -7.70 -0.44 7.08
N VAL A 156 -7.73 -0.20 8.39
CA VAL A 156 -8.93 -0.35 9.21
C VAL A 156 -9.15 0.96 9.97
N GLY A 157 -10.30 1.57 9.73
CA GLY A 157 -10.78 2.71 10.52
C GLY A 157 -11.60 2.23 11.72
N TRP A 158 -11.20 2.59 12.93
CA TRP A 158 -11.94 2.39 14.15
C TRP A 158 -12.66 3.68 14.57
N GLN A 159 -13.98 3.66 14.54
CA GLN A 159 -14.81 4.80 14.90
C GLN A 159 -14.75 5.07 16.41
N LEU A 160 -14.25 6.24 16.83
CA LEU A 160 -13.97 6.56 18.25
C LEU A 160 -15.23 6.75 19.11
N ARG A 161 -16.36 7.11 18.51
CA ARG A 161 -17.70 7.09 19.13
C ARG A 161 -18.74 6.79 18.04
N GLU A 162 -19.73 5.97 18.36
CA GLU A 162 -20.82 5.66 17.43
C GLU A 162 -21.51 6.94 16.93
N GLY A 163 -21.79 6.99 15.63
CA GLY A 163 -22.39 8.16 14.98
C GLY A 163 -21.49 9.39 14.82
N ARG A 164 -20.22 9.34 15.24
CA ARG A 164 -19.25 10.45 15.01
C ARG A 164 -18.36 10.22 13.80
N ARG A 165 -17.90 11.33 13.21
CA ARG A 165 -17.04 11.35 12.01
C ARG A 165 -15.59 10.91 12.24
N TRP A 166 -15.13 10.94 13.51
CA TRP A 166 -13.74 10.68 13.85
C TRP A 166 -13.43 9.19 13.92
N GLN A 167 -12.45 8.75 13.14
CA GLN A 167 -11.95 7.38 13.12
C GLN A 167 -10.44 7.35 13.32
N LEU A 168 -9.96 6.51 14.23
CA LEU A 168 -8.54 6.16 14.30
C LEU A 168 -8.25 5.18 13.16
N VAL A 169 -7.24 5.45 12.35
CA VAL A 169 -6.88 4.61 11.20
C VAL A 169 -5.55 3.93 11.49
N GLY A 170 -5.52 2.61 11.32
CA GLY A 170 -4.28 1.82 11.30
C GLY A 170 -4.15 1.12 9.96
N ALA A 171 -2.98 1.19 9.34
CA ALA A 171 -2.76 0.65 8.01
C ALA A 171 -1.35 0.09 7.85
N PRO A 172 -1.16 -1.23 7.68
CA PRO A 172 0.08 -1.73 7.09
C PRO A 172 0.20 -1.23 5.65
N THR A 173 1.41 -0.96 5.20
CA THR A 173 1.70 -0.48 3.86
C THR A 173 2.70 -1.39 3.16
N LEU A 174 2.63 -1.41 1.84
CA LEU A 174 3.67 -1.97 0.98
C LEU A 174 4.12 -0.86 0.04
N ASN A 175 5.39 -0.50 0.14
CA ASN A 175 5.99 0.64 -0.51
C ASN A 175 6.93 0.16 -1.61
N LEU A 176 6.67 0.58 -2.85
CA LEU A 176 7.52 0.36 -4.00
C LEU A 176 8.07 1.70 -4.48
N ALA A 177 9.36 1.93 -4.27
CA ALA A 177 10.03 3.11 -4.77
C ALA A 177 10.84 2.81 -6.02
N VAL A 178 10.80 3.74 -6.98
CA VAL A 178 11.55 3.71 -8.22
C VAL A 178 12.26 5.04 -8.40
N ALA A 179 13.57 4.98 -8.61
CA ALA A 179 14.39 6.15 -8.92
C ALA A 179 15.21 5.93 -10.20
N ARG A 180 15.54 7.03 -10.87
CA ARG A 180 16.43 6.98 -12.05
C ARG A 180 17.84 6.59 -11.61
N PRO A 181 18.60 5.89 -12.47
CA PRO A 181 20.00 5.61 -12.20
C PRO A 181 20.78 6.92 -12.32
N GLU A 182 20.98 7.60 -11.19
CA GLU A 182 21.81 8.81 -11.10
C GLU A 182 23.02 8.57 -10.19
N PRO A 183 24.20 9.12 -10.52
CA PRO A 183 25.36 9.08 -9.64
C PRO A 183 25.05 9.89 -8.37
N GLY A 184 24.82 9.18 -7.26
CA GLY A 184 24.41 9.76 -5.99
C GLY A 184 23.85 8.71 -5.04
N ARG A 185 23.75 9.05 -3.76
CA ARG A 185 23.20 8.17 -2.71
C ARG A 185 21.68 8.35 -2.64
N TRP A 186 20.93 7.37 -3.13
CA TRP A 186 19.45 7.41 -3.10
C TRP A 186 18.92 7.09 -1.71
N SER A 187 18.37 8.09 -1.00
CA SER A 187 18.08 7.99 0.45
C SER A 187 16.73 7.36 0.81
N LEU A 188 15.79 7.38 -0.13
CA LEU A 188 14.44 6.87 0.07
C LEU A 188 14.44 5.39 0.45
N GLY A 189 13.89 5.06 1.62
CA GLY A 189 13.79 3.68 2.10
C GLY A 189 15.11 3.07 2.62
N GLN A 190 16.22 3.80 2.71
CA GLN A 190 17.51 3.25 3.16
C GLN A 190 17.49 2.67 4.58
N ASN A 191 16.66 3.22 5.46
CA ASN A 191 16.57 2.79 6.87
C ASN A 191 15.39 1.84 7.11
N GLN A 192 14.86 1.22 6.05
CA GLN A 192 13.71 0.35 6.11
C GLN A 192 14.13 -1.11 5.92
N TRP A 193 13.27 -2.03 6.34
CA TRP A 193 13.50 -3.45 6.09
C TRP A 193 13.18 -3.78 4.62
N LEU A 194 14.21 -3.72 3.77
CA LEU A 194 14.06 -3.95 2.34
C LEU A 194 13.79 -5.44 2.04
N TRP A 195 12.71 -5.72 1.32
CA TRP A 195 12.43 -7.02 0.72
C TRP A 195 13.09 -7.17 -0.65
N LEU A 196 13.27 -6.06 -1.36
CA LEU A 196 13.93 -5.99 -2.66
C LEU A 196 14.76 -4.71 -2.72
N ASP A 197 16.02 -4.86 -3.16
CA ASP A 197 16.92 -3.76 -3.49
C ASP A 197 17.67 -4.16 -4.77
N ALA A 198 17.31 -3.55 -5.90
CA ALA A 198 17.88 -3.85 -7.20
C ALA A 198 18.60 -2.61 -7.76
N ASP A 199 19.91 -2.75 -8.02
CA ASP A 199 20.80 -1.63 -8.34
C ASP A 199 21.90 -2.03 -9.35
N ARG A 200 21.53 -2.70 -10.46
CA ARG A 200 22.48 -3.08 -11.53
C ARG A 200 22.04 -2.50 -12.87
N ASP A 201 22.73 -1.43 -13.30
CA ASP A 201 22.64 -0.74 -14.60
C ASP A 201 21.22 -0.27 -15.02
N GLN A 202 20.26 -0.29 -14.10
CA GLN A 202 18.83 -0.07 -14.32
C GLN A 202 18.25 0.90 -13.28
N PRO A 203 17.02 1.43 -13.46
CA PRO A 203 16.32 2.19 -12.43
C PRO A 203 16.37 1.48 -11.07
N ARG A 204 16.72 2.23 -10.03
CA ARG A 204 16.80 1.72 -8.66
C ARG A 204 15.41 1.39 -8.17
N LEU A 205 15.24 0.18 -7.67
CA LEU A 205 13.95 -0.30 -7.20
C LEU A 205 14.09 -0.81 -5.77
N ARG A 206 13.24 -0.28 -4.88
CA ARG A 206 13.14 -0.71 -3.49
C ARG A 206 11.72 -1.09 -3.13
N LEU A 207 11.58 -2.22 -2.46
CA LEU A 207 10.32 -2.69 -1.90
C LEU A 207 10.49 -2.89 -0.40
N TRP A 208 9.60 -2.31 0.41
CA TRP A 208 9.59 -2.54 1.85
C TRP A 208 8.17 -2.48 2.44
N PRO A 209 7.90 -3.23 3.52
CA PRO A 209 6.68 -3.08 4.29
C PRO A 209 6.78 -1.87 5.23
N GLY A 210 5.63 -1.31 5.57
CA GLY A 210 5.53 -0.16 6.47
C GLY A 210 4.25 -0.15 7.29
N VAL A 211 4.05 0.90 8.09
CA VAL A 211 2.88 1.06 8.95
C VAL A 211 2.52 2.54 9.07
N GLN A 212 1.23 2.82 8.95
CA GLN A 212 0.66 4.14 9.14
C GLN A 212 -0.38 4.12 10.25
N VAL A 213 -0.36 5.19 11.05
CA VAL A 213 -1.37 5.45 12.07
C VAL A 213 -1.83 6.89 11.94
N GLY A 214 -3.14 7.09 11.95
CA GLY A 214 -3.72 8.38 11.67
C GLY A 214 -5.13 8.58 12.18
N LEU A 215 -5.72 9.70 11.79
CA LEU A 215 -7.04 10.14 12.17
C LEU A 215 -7.79 10.60 10.93
N ARG A 216 -9.02 10.12 10.76
CA ARG A 216 -9.94 10.50 9.69
C ARG A 216 -11.15 11.26 10.24
N PHE A 217 -11.65 12.25 9.51
CA PHE A 217 -12.79 13.10 9.88
C PHE A 217 -13.70 13.50 8.72
#